data_AF-A0A957QDQ4-F1
#
_entry.id   AF-A0A957QDQ4-F1
#
_cell.length_a   1.000
_cell.length_b   1.000
_cell.length_c   1.000
_cell.angle_alpha   90.00
_cell.angle_beta   90.00
_cell.angle_gamma   90.00
#
_symmetry.space_group_name_H-M   'P 1'
#
loop_
_entity.id
_entity.type
_entity.pdbx_description
1 polymer ?
#
loop_
_entity_poly.entity_id
_entity_poly.type
_entity_poly.pdbx_seq_one_letter_code
_entity_poly.pdbx_strand_id
1 'polypeptide(L)'
;MAAAGKDIGIEITTNYPEWSVYQTVVTKSDAPLPEGYDIFMMWSDGAGPTQPWGRIRHLISSEFVGMASNWSGNWGGYVNPDADALIQALPTETDEAALNEMYTQLVEIYLSDVPSFTLMYRPQSFHTVNESVWTNFPYDGDGTNPPVPPLDLTDGWSIAGLYNLELVNP
;
A
#
# COMPACT_ATOMS: atom_id res chain seq x y z
N MET A 1 6.74 17.80 -3.13
CA MET A 1 5.83 17.93 -4.29
C MET A 1 5.52 19.39 -4.61
N ALA A 2 4.94 20.17 -3.69
CA ALA A 2 4.58 21.58 -3.95
C ALA A 2 5.72 22.44 -4.51
N ALA A 3 6.92 22.32 -3.94
CA ALA A 3 8.11 23.02 -4.45
C ALA A 3 8.45 22.63 -5.91
N ALA A 4 8.37 21.34 -6.25
CA ALA A 4 8.66 20.86 -7.60
C ALA A 4 7.61 21.31 -8.63
N GLY A 5 6.33 21.40 -8.23
CA GLY A 5 5.27 21.93 -9.09
C GLY A 5 5.55 23.36 -9.56
N LYS A 6 6.01 24.22 -8.64
CA LYS A 6 6.38 25.60 -8.95
C LYS A 6 7.44 25.71 -10.04
N ASP A 7 8.43 24.83 -10.04
CA ASP A 7 9.53 24.83 -11.01
C ASP A 7 9.09 24.47 -12.43
N ILE A 8 7.96 23.75 -12.56
CA ILE A 8 7.35 23.37 -13.84
C ILE A 8 6.09 24.19 -14.18
N GLY A 9 5.81 25.26 -13.44
CA GLY A 9 4.68 26.16 -13.69
C GLY A 9 3.31 25.62 -13.26
N ILE A 10 3.28 24.63 -12.36
CA ILE A 10 2.05 24.08 -11.78
C ILE A 10 1.92 24.60 -10.34
N GLU A 11 0.84 25.33 -10.06
CA GLU A 11 0.53 25.73 -8.68
C GLU A 11 0.04 24.52 -7.89
N ILE A 12 0.79 24.14 -6.86
CA ILE A 12 0.42 23.07 -5.92
C ILE A 12 0.55 23.65 -4.52
N THR A 13 -0.53 23.62 -3.76
CA THR A 13 -0.55 24.02 -2.34
C THR A 13 -0.66 22.79 -1.45
N THR A 14 -0.14 22.89 -0.22
CA THR A 14 -0.21 21.79 0.74
C THR A 14 -1.41 21.99 1.66
N ASN A 15 -2.20 20.93 1.83
CA ASN A 15 -3.27 20.87 2.81
C ASN A 15 -2.97 19.74 3.81
N TYR A 16 -3.08 20.03 5.11
CA TYR A 16 -2.81 19.08 6.20
C TYR A 16 -4.07 18.94 7.09
N PRO A 17 -5.15 18.34 6.56
CA PRO A 17 -6.34 18.06 7.35
C PRO A 17 -6.02 17.10 8.50
N GLU A 18 -6.86 17.13 9.54
CA GLU A 18 -6.81 16.11 10.59
C GLU A 18 -7.10 14.72 10.00
N TRP A 19 -6.50 13.67 10.54
CA TRP A 19 -6.55 12.32 9.98
C TRP A 19 -7.99 11.81 9.79
N SER A 20 -8.88 12.03 10.76
CA SER A 20 -10.28 11.59 10.65
C SER A 20 -11.02 12.28 9.50
N VAL A 21 -10.70 13.54 9.23
CA VAL A 21 -11.22 14.27 8.06
C VAL A 21 -10.63 13.71 6.77
N TYR A 22 -9.29 13.59 6.72
CA TYR A 22 -8.59 13.10 5.54
C TYR A 22 -9.09 11.74 5.08
N GLN A 23 -9.10 10.75 5.97
CA GLN A 23 -9.49 9.39 5.65
C GLN A 23 -10.94 9.34 5.16
N THR A 24 -11.86 10.10 5.78
CA THR A 24 -13.26 10.16 5.38
C THR A 24 -13.44 10.69 3.95
N VAL A 25 -12.59 11.62 3.54
CA VAL A 25 -12.63 12.20 2.19
C VAL A 25 -12.05 11.25 1.15
N VAL A 26 -10.82 10.77 1.35
CA VAL A 26 -10.10 10.02 0.31
C VAL A 26 -10.57 8.57 0.16
N THR A 27 -11.20 7.98 1.18
CA THR A 27 -11.80 6.64 1.09
C THR A 27 -13.22 6.67 0.55
N LYS A 28 -13.76 7.82 0.19
CA LYS A 28 -15.09 7.92 -0.41
C LYS A 28 -14.96 7.84 -1.94
N SER A 29 -15.53 6.81 -2.55
CA SER A 29 -15.42 6.59 -4.00
C SER A 29 -16.76 6.76 -4.75
N ASP A 30 -17.86 6.95 -4.03
CA ASP A 30 -19.21 7.16 -4.59
C ASP A 30 -19.55 8.64 -4.87
N ALA A 31 -18.60 9.56 -4.66
CA ALA A 31 -18.75 10.98 -4.93
C ALA A 31 -17.41 11.61 -5.38
N PRO A 32 -17.45 12.72 -6.12
CA PRO A 32 -16.24 13.49 -6.42
C PRO A 32 -15.55 13.97 -5.15
N LEU A 33 -14.23 14.12 -5.23
CA LEU A 33 -13.46 14.75 -4.18
C LEU A 33 -13.95 16.20 -3.96
N PRO A 34 -14.02 16.66 -2.69
CA PRO A 34 -14.34 18.04 -2.41
C PRO A 34 -13.22 18.97 -2.90
N GLU A 35 -13.54 20.26 -3.08
CA GLU A 35 -12.57 21.28 -3.44
C GLU A 35 -11.37 21.29 -2.48
N GLY A 36 -10.15 21.40 -3.05
CA GLY A 36 -8.90 21.37 -2.29
C GLY A 36 -8.31 19.96 -2.07
N TYR A 37 -8.89 18.92 -2.69
CA TYR A 37 -8.35 17.57 -2.74
C TYR A 37 -8.13 17.14 -4.20
N ASP A 38 -6.99 17.55 -4.76
CA ASP A 38 -6.61 17.20 -6.13
C ASP A 38 -5.59 16.05 -6.17
N ILE A 39 -4.64 16.08 -5.22
CA ILE A 39 -3.58 15.09 -5.08
C ILE A 39 -3.45 14.74 -3.61
N PHE A 40 -3.42 13.44 -3.31
CA PHE A 40 -3.38 12.94 -1.96
C PHE A 40 -2.43 11.74 -1.86
N MET A 41 -1.91 11.49 -0.66
CA MET A 41 -0.92 10.44 -0.41
C MET A 41 -1.56 9.31 0.39
N MET A 42 -1.63 8.14 -0.23
CA MET A 42 -2.09 6.91 0.40
C MET A 42 -0.99 5.84 0.30
N TRP A 43 -1.20 4.72 0.97
CA TRP A 43 -0.29 3.58 0.91
C TRP A 43 -0.68 2.65 -0.24
N SER A 44 0.16 1.66 -0.52
CA SER A 44 -0.18 0.52 -1.37
C SER A 44 0.12 -0.75 -0.60
N ASP A 45 -0.33 -1.90 -1.12
CA ASP A 45 -0.03 -3.17 -0.47
C ASP A 45 1.47 -3.41 -0.28
N GLY A 46 1.83 -3.84 0.93
CA GLY A 46 3.18 -4.27 1.28
C GLY A 46 3.55 -5.64 0.69
N ALA A 47 4.64 -6.21 1.19
CA ALA A 47 5.02 -7.58 0.85
C ALA A 47 3.98 -8.57 1.39
N GLY A 48 3.67 -9.62 0.63
CA GLY A 48 2.67 -10.60 1.03
C GLY A 48 2.52 -11.73 0.01
N PRO A 49 1.79 -12.80 0.36
CA PRO A 49 1.67 -14.00 -0.47
C PRO A 49 0.91 -13.77 -1.78
N THR A 50 0.14 -12.70 -1.86
CA THR A 50 -0.64 -12.32 -3.06
C THR A 50 0.13 -11.37 -3.99
N GLN A 51 1.37 -11.01 -3.65
CA GLN A 51 2.16 -10.11 -4.49
C GLN A 51 2.77 -10.84 -5.69
N PRO A 52 2.89 -10.18 -6.86
CA PRO A 52 2.60 -8.76 -7.12
C PRO A 52 1.15 -8.44 -7.52
N TRP A 53 0.27 -9.44 -7.64
CA TRP A 53 -1.15 -9.26 -8.02
C TRP A 53 -1.89 -8.28 -7.09
N GLY A 54 -1.72 -8.44 -5.77
CA GLY A 54 -2.39 -7.59 -4.78
C GLY A 54 -2.09 -6.10 -4.99
N ARG A 55 -0.81 -5.75 -5.18
CA ARG A 55 -0.38 -4.36 -5.40
C ARG A 55 -0.96 -3.76 -6.67
N ILE A 56 -0.89 -4.45 -7.80
CA ILE A 56 -1.41 -3.88 -9.06
C ILE A 56 -2.93 -3.74 -9.01
N ARG A 57 -3.64 -4.73 -8.45
CA ARG A 57 -5.08 -4.67 -8.18
C ARG A 57 -5.43 -3.47 -7.29
N HIS A 58 -4.73 -3.28 -6.18
CA HIS A 58 -4.89 -2.14 -5.27
C HIS A 58 -4.74 -0.81 -6.02
N LEU A 59 -3.72 -0.68 -6.88
CA LEU A 59 -3.43 0.58 -7.55
C LEU A 59 -4.44 0.97 -8.64
N ILE A 60 -4.92 0.01 -9.44
CA ILE A 60 -5.65 0.34 -10.68
C ILE A 60 -6.95 -0.45 -10.95
N SER A 61 -7.36 -1.41 -10.11
CA SER A 61 -8.60 -2.14 -10.40
C SER A 61 -9.83 -1.25 -10.21
N SER A 62 -10.70 -1.23 -11.21
CA SER A 62 -11.92 -0.42 -11.16
C SER A 62 -12.99 -0.99 -10.23
N GLU A 63 -12.81 -2.21 -9.71
CA GLU A 63 -13.78 -2.87 -8.83
C GLU A 63 -14.04 -2.09 -7.52
N PHE A 64 -13.10 -1.23 -7.11
CA PHE A 64 -13.23 -0.40 -5.91
C PHE A 64 -13.97 0.92 -6.16
N VAL A 65 -14.18 1.28 -7.42
CA VAL A 65 -14.77 2.57 -7.80
C VAL A 65 -16.27 2.57 -7.51
N GLY A 66 -16.76 3.66 -6.91
CA GLY A 66 -18.17 3.81 -6.56
C GLY A 66 -18.57 3.23 -5.20
N MET A 67 -17.61 2.71 -4.42
CA MET A 67 -17.87 2.28 -3.04
C MET A 67 -18.03 3.50 -2.11
N ALA A 68 -19.11 3.51 -1.31
CA ALA A 68 -19.34 4.54 -0.30
C ALA A 68 -18.27 4.57 0.80
N SER A 69 -17.62 3.43 1.04
CA SER A 69 -16.47 3.29 1.94
C SER A 69 -15.45 2.35 1.28
N ASN A 70 -14.40 2.95 0.73
CA ASN A 70 -13.33 2.28 -0.02
C ASN A 70 -12.01 2.32 0.76
N TRP A 71 -11.73 1.24 1.47
CA TRP A 71 -10.45 0.99 2.14
C TRP A 71 -9.52 0.06 1.35
N SER A 72 -9.88 -0.24 0.10
CA SER A 72 -9.29 -1.35 -0.66
C SER A 72 -8.33 -0.91 -1.75
N GLY A 73 -8.47 0.32 -2.29
CA GLY A 73 -7.54 0.87 -3.26
C GLY A 73 -8.17 1.74 -4.34
N ASN A 74 -7.39 2.10 -5.36
CA ASN A 74 -7.80 2.91 -6.50
C ASN A 74 -8.64 4.14 -6.10
N TRP A 75 -8.17 4.85 -5.07
CA TRP A 75 -8.88 6.01 -4.53
C TRP A 75 -8.99 7.17 -5.53
N GLY A 76 -8.14 7.19 -6.56
CA GLY A 76 -8.21 8.16 -7.66
C GLY A 76 -9.35 7.90 -8.65
N GLY A 77 -10.05 6.75 -8.55
CA GLY A 77 -11.20 6.45 -9.40
C GLY A 77 -10.84 6.07 -10.83
N TYR A 78 -9.66 5.51 -11.06
CA TYR A 78 -9.21 5.11 -12.39
C TYR A 78 -10.02 3.91 -12.92
N VAL A 79 -10.35 3.90 -14.21
CA VAL A 79 -11.11 2.82 -14.85
C VAL A 79 -10.45 2.47 -16.17
N ASN A 80 -10.04 1.20 -16.32
CA ASN A 80 -9.51 0.67 -17.57
C ASN A 80 -9.96 -0.80 -17.72
N PRO A 81 -10.90 -1.10 -18.64
CA PRO A 81 -11.43 -2.45 -18.83
C PRO A 81 -10.38 -3.50 -19.19
N ASP A 82 -9.32 -3.11 -19.91
CA ASP A 82 -8.25 -4.03 -20.28
C ASP A 82 -7.41 -4.41 -19.05
N ALA A 83 -7.11 -3.43 -18.19
CA ALA A 83 -6.46 -3.69 -16.91
C ALA A 83 -7.31 -4.61 -16.02
N ASP A 84 -8.61 -4.38 -15.94
CA ASP A 84 -9.52 -5.22 -15.15
C ASP A 84 -9.57 -6.65 -15.66
N ALA A 85 -9.63 -6.85 -16.98
CA ALA A 85 -9.61 -8.18 -17.59
C ALA A 85 -8.34 -8.96 -17.23
N LEU A 86 -7.17 -8.31 -17.31
CA LEU A 86 -5.89 -8.89 -16.92
C LEU A 86 -5.85 -9.22 -15.41
N ILE A 87 -6.26 -8.28 -14.55
CA ILE A 87 -6.28 -8.45 -13.09
C ILE A 87 -7.17 -9.63 -12.66
N GLN A 88 -8.31 -9.83 -13.33
CA GLN A 88 -9.22 -10.94 -13.02
C GLN A 88 -8.70 -12.31 -13.51
N ALA A 89 -7.92 -12.34 -14.59
CA ALA A 89 -7.38 -13.58 -15.13
C ALA A 89 -6.14 -14.09 -14.36
N LEU A 90 -5.31 -13.18 -13.84
CA LEU A 90 -4.04 -13.48 -13.16
C LEU A 90 -4.13 -14.57 -12.07
N PRO A 91 -5.14 -14.59 -11.16
CA PRO A 91 -5.20 -15.59 -10.10
C PRO A 91 -5.36 -17.04 -10.59
N THR A 92 -5.82 -17.24 -11.82
CA THR A 92 -6.05 -18.57 -12.40
C THR A 92 -5.00 -18.98 -13.42
N GLU A 93 -4.11 -18.06 -13.82
CA GLU A 93 -3.02 -18.35 -14.74
C GLU A 93 -1.88 -19.07 -14.02
N THR A 94 -1.33 -20.09 -14.66
CA THR A 94 -0.27 -20.96 -14.13
C THR A 94 0.96 -21.04 -15.03
N ASP A 95 0.86 -20.57 -16.28
CA ASP A 95 1.98 -20.44 -17.19
C ASP A 95 2.82 -19.20 -16.85
N GLU A 96 4.10 -19.43 -16.57
CA GLU A 96 5.02 -18.37 -16.14
C GLU A 96 5.27 -17.30 -17.22
N ALA A 97 5.29 -17.69 -18.50
CA ALA A 97 5.50 -16.74 -19.58
C ALA A 97 4.25 -15.84 -19.77
N ALA A 98 3.06 -16.43 -19.71
CA ALA A 98 1.80 -15.69 -19.74
C ALA A 98 1.68 -14.74 -18.55
N LEU A 99 2.01 -15.17 -17.32
CA LEU A 99 2.03 -14.30 -16.14
C LEU A 99 2.94 -13.09 -16.34
N ASN A 100 4.17 -13.31 -16.82
CA ASN A 100 5.13 -12.22 -17.08
C ASN A 100 4.61 -11.25 -18.13
N GLU A 101 4.00 -11.75 -19.21
CA GLU A 101 3.41 -10.90 -20.24
C GLU A 101 2.24 -10.07 -19.70
N MET A 102 1.32 -10.69 -18.96
CA MET A 102 0.17 -9.99 -18.36
C MET A 102 0.60 -8.89 -17.38
N TYR A 103 1.59 -9.16 -16.50
CA TYR A 103 2.13 -8.14 -15.62
C TYR A 103 2.86 -7.02 -16.39
N THR A 104 3.56 -7.35 -17.48
CA THR A 104 4.21 -6.35 -18.33
C THR A 104 3.17 -5.41 -18.92
N GLN A 105 2.07 -5.94 -19.48
CA GLN A 105 0.98 -5.14 -20.02
C GLN A 105 0.35 -4.24 -18.94
N LEU A 106 0.11 -4.76 -17.74
CA LEU A 106 -0.41 -3.95 -16.62
C LEU A 106 0.54 -2.82 -16.21
N VAL A 107 1.86 -3.07 -16.22
CA VAL A 107 2.86 -2.04 -15.94
C VAL A 107 2.90 -1.00 -17.05
N GLU A 108 2.80 -1.40 -18.32
CA GLU A 108 2.71 -0.48 -19.45
C GLU A 108 1.48 0.42 -19.37
N ILE A 109 0.32 -0.13 -19.01
CA ILE A 109 -0.91 0.65 -18.76
C ILE A 109 -0.66 1.66 -17.63
N TYR A 110 -0.14 1.20 -16.48
CA TYR A 110 0.12 2.08 -15.33
C TYR A 110 1.08 3.23 -15.66
N LEU A 111 2.15 2.95 -16.40
CA LEU A 111 3.17 3.94 -16.75
C LEU A 111 2.73 4.87 -17.89
N SER A 112 1.80 4.45 -18.73
CA SER A 112 1.24 5.27 -19.81
C SER A 112 0.17 6.23 -19.29
N ASP A 113 -0.74 5.72 -18.47
CA ASP A 113 -1.92 6.47 -18.01
C ASP A 113 -1.66 7.22 -16.69
N VAL A 114 -0.64 6.81 -15.93
CA VAL A 114 -0.18 7.41 -14.67
C VAL A 114 -1.36 7.75 -13.73
N PRO A 115 -2.23 6.79 -13.38
CA PRO A 115 -3.38 7.05 -12.51
C PRO A 115 -2.96 7.42 -11.08
N SER A 116 -1.75 7.04 -10.70
CA SER A 116 -1.02 7.49 -9.54
C SER A 116 0.48 7.43 -9.86
N PHE A 117 1.33 7.93 -8.96
CA PHE A 117 2.77 7.78 -9.07
C PHE A 117 3.35 7.26 -7.75
N THR A 118 4.23 6.28 -7.84
CA THR A 118 4.88 5.66 -6.67
C THR A 118 6.16 6.43 -6.32
N LEU A 119 6.24 6.98 -5.11
CA LEU A 119 7.35 7.86 -4.68
C LEU A 119 8.51 7.14 -4.00
N MET A 120 8.21 6.22 -3.09
CA MET A 120 9.21 5.55 -2.25
C MET A 120 8.64 4.25 -1.69
N TYR A 121 9.54 3.34 -1.29
CA TYR A 121 9.18 2.27 -0.36
C TYR A 121 9.16 2.84 1.07
N ARG A 122 7.96 2.94 1.65
CA ARG A 122 7.79 3.22 3.07
C ARG A 122 7.98 1.92 3.87
N PRO A 123 8.57 1.96 5.08
CA PRO A 123 8.54 0.81 5.98
C PRO A 123 7.11 0.30 6.15
N GLN A 124 6.93 -1.02 6.07
CA GLN A 124 5.61 -1.64 6.28
C GLN A 124 5.05 -1.25 7.65
N SER A 125 5.90 -1.34 8.68
CA SER A 125 5.62 -0.83 10.02
C SER A 125 6.83 -0.06 10.53
N PHE A 126 6.59 0.99 11.31
CA PHE A 126 7.66 1.60 12.10
C PHE A 126 7.82 0.79 13.39
N HIS A 127 9.01 0.23 13.62
CA HIS A 127 9.29 -0.61 14.78
C HIS A 127 10.27 0.07 15.73
N THR A 128 9.77 0.48 16.89
CA THR A 128 10.55 1.01 18.01
C THR A 128 9.97 0.43 19.29
N VAL A 129 10.82 -0.09 20.16
CA VAL A 129 10.41 -0.82 21.35
C VAL A 129 10.96 -0.18 22.63
N ASN A 130 10.31 -0.45 23.76
CA ASN A 130 10.78 -0.07 25.08
C ASN A 130 11.08 -1.34 25.88
N GLU A 131 12.35 -1.52 26.25
CA GLU A 131 12.80 -2.72 26.95
C GLU A 131 12.88 -2.56 28.48
N SER A 132 12.05 -1.70 29.08
CA SER A 132 12.05 -1.55 30.55
C SER A 132 11.24 -2.64 31.28
N VAL A 133 10.34 -3.33 30.57
CA VAL A 133 9.47 -4.39 31.13
C VAL A 133 9.65 -5.69 30.37
N TRP A 134 9.57 -5.63 29.04
CA TRP A 134 9.73 -6.76 28.14
C TRP A 134 11.00 -6.60 27.30
N THR A 135 11.74 -7.66 27.05
CA THR A 135 12.91 -7.67 26.17
C THR A 135 12.78 -8.77 25.11
N ASN A 136 13.82 -8.93 24.29
CA ASN A 136 13.90 -9.93 23.23
C ASN A 136 12.90 -9.68 22.10
N PHE A 137 12.64 -8.40 21.79
CA PHE A 137 11.91 -8.01 20.59
C PHE A 137 12.70 -8.39 19.33
N PRO A 138 12.03 -8.81 18.25
CA PRO A 138 12.72 -9.22 17.04
C PRO A 138 13.43 -8.05 16.36
N TYR A 139 14.57 -8.34 15.73
CA TYR A 139 15.30 -7.41 14.87
C TYR A 139 16.10 -8.18 13.82
N ASP A 140 16.56 -7.48 12.78
CA ASP A 140 17.35 -8.12 11.73
C ASP A 140 18.65 -8.70 12.31
N GLY A 141 18.83 -10.02 12.15
CA GLY A 141 19.99 -10.74 12.68
C GLY A 141 19.89 -11.19 14.14
N ASP A 142 18.69 -11.18 14.75
CA ASP A 142 18.45 -11.68 16.12
C ASP A 142 18.63 -13.21 16.31
N GLY A 143 18.83 -13.95 15.22
CA GLY A 143 19.06 -15.39 15.23
C GLY A 143 17.78 -16.25 15.18
N THR A 144 16.60 -15.64 15.05
CA THR A 144 15.34 -16.37 14.85
C THR A 144 15.35 -17.17 13.55
N ASN A 145 14.81 -18.40 13.58
CA ASN A 145 14.73 -19.27 12.41
C ASN A 145 13.39 -20.05 12.36
N PRO A 146 12.49 -19.74 11.42
CA PRO A 146 12.63 -18.72 10.38
C PRO A 146 12.71 -17.29 10.98
N PRO A 147 13.35 -16.33 10.28
CA PRO A 147 13.45 -14.95 10.76
C PRO A 147 12.08 -14.36 11.10
N VAL A 148 11.95 -13.77 12.29
CA VAL A 148 10.75 -13.07 12.72
C VAL A 148 10.86 -11.60 12.30
N PRO A 149 9.94 -11.06 11.48
CA PRO A 149 10.05 -9.69 11.02
C PRO A 149 9.76 -8.69 12.15
N PRO A 150 10.55 -7.62 12.29
CA PRO A 150 10.34 -6.56 13.29
C PRO A 150 9.18 -5.64 12.88
N LEU A 151 7.94 -6.15 12.98
CA LEU A 151 6.70 -5.38 12.78
C LEU A 151 6.06 -5.03 14.14
N ASP A 152 4.75 -4.88 14.22
CA ASP A 152 4.02 -4.58 15.46
C ASP A 152 3.67 -5.81 16.31
N LEU A 153 4.12 -7.00 15.89
CA LEU A 153 3.85 -8.31 16.51
C LEU A 153 2.38 -8.74 16.46
N THR A 154 1.56 -8.07 15.66
CA THR A 154 0.17 -8.47 15.39
C THR A 154 -0.08 -8.83 13.92
N ASP A 155 0.84 -8.43 13.03
CA ASP A 155 0.71 -8.66 11.60
C ASP A 155 1.53 -9.85 11.09
N GLY A 156 0.85 -10.76 10.38
CA GLY A 156 1.50 -11.86 9.64
C GLY A 156 2.40 -12.73 10.52
N TRP A 157 3.60 -13.03 10.02
CA TRP A 157 4.56 -13.87 10.76
C TRP A 157 5.18 -13.17 11.98
N SER A 158 5.06 -11.84 12.12
CA SER A 158 5.61 -11.13 13.27
C SER A 158 5.00 -11.55 14.61
N ILE A 159 3.81 -12.16 14.59
CA ILE A 159 3.16 -12.71 15.78
C ILE A 159 4.00 -13.77 16.49
N ALA A 160 4.91 -14.45 15.78
CA ALA A 160 5.86 -15.38 16.37
C ALA A 160 6.77 -14.69 17.41
N GLY A 161 7.06 -13.40 17.26
CA GLY A 161 7.88 -12.63 18.19
C GLY A 161 7.29 -12.54 19.60
N LEU A 162 5.95 -12.59 19.74
CA LEU A 162 5.30 -12.60 21.05
C LEU A 162 5.71 -13.80 21.92
N TYR A 163 6.06 -14.93 21.30
CA TYR A 163 6.51 -16.13 22.01
C TYR A 163 7.96 -16.05 22.49
N ASN A 164 8.72 -15.08 21.99
CA ASN A 164 10.12 -14.87 22.35
C ASN A 164 10.30 -13.78 23.41
N LEU A 165 9.26 -12.98 23.70
CA LEU A 165 9.37 -11.90 24.67
C LEU A 165 9.61 -12.42 26.09
N GLU A 166 10.52 -11.77 26.80
CA GLU A 166 10.87 -12.11 28.19
C GLU A 166 10.67 -10.92 29.12
N LEU A 167 10.28 -11.18 30.37
CA LEU A 167 10.28 -10.15 31.42
C LEU A 167 11.72 -9.84 31.83
N VAL A 168 12.05 -8.55 31.93
CA VAL A 168 13.40 -8.12 32.36
C VAL A 168 13.71 -8.49 33.81
N ASN A 169 12.68 -8.54 34.67
CA ASN A 169 12.78 -8.96 36.08
C ASN A 169 11.74 -10.05 36.38
N PRO A 170 12.00 -11.31 35.98
CA PRO A 170 11.06 -12.42 36.13
C PRO A 170 10.95 -12.95 37.56
#